data_AF-A8A8K6-F1
#
_entry.id   AF-A8A8K6-F1
#
_cell.length_a   1.000
_cell.length_b   1.000
_cell.length_c   1.000
_cell.angle_alpha   90.00
_cell.angle_beta   90.00
_cell.angle_gamma   90.00
#
_symmetry.space_group_name_H-M   'P 1'
#
loop_
_entity.id
_entity.type
_entity.pdbx_description
1 polymer ?
#
loop_
_entity_poly.entity_id
_entity_poly.type
_entity_poly.pdbx_seq_one_letter_code
_entity_poly.pdbx_strand_id
1 'polypeptide(L)'
;MQLRKLALPTYIILISVVFGSYSVLRFLDLRFYGDAPTSILAICQYPHHKGVLNVHFSYALLLFKPLCMVLPCWLFVATLAFLQGVGLGLATYAVYALARELLGSWKLALVASLAYALHPAMHGIVSFDIHPEAYALPLIALGVRYLVLDTSPLKGYFLMIFAILFKETAAFPLLGVMLWRVATKKVKHNVEKAFVLLVLVAAPLLLALILELGLVHLQFDRWAIFFEKSSARFNDVKVQFLVVALLSVFPRWSPTPTRCSGSRTS
;
A
#
# COMPACT_ATOMS: atom_id res chain seq x y z
N MET A 1 24.76 8.66 26.63
CA MET A 1 24.25 7.32 26.22
C MET A 1 22.76 7.13 26.52
N GLN A 2 22.19 7.78 27.54
CA GLN A 2 20.75 7.68 27.90
C GLN A 2 19.77 8.31 26.90
N LEU A 3 20.10 9.44 26.25
CA LEU A 3 19.21 10.07 25.26
C LEU A 3 18.91 9.19 24.02
N ARG A 4 19.83 8.28 23.65
CA ARG A 4 19.61 7.32 22.56
C ARG A 4 18.59 6.24 22.91
N LYS A 5 18.41 5.94 24.21
CA LYS A 5 17.46 4.93 24.67
C LYS A 5 16.01 5.43 24.66
N LEU A 6 15.79 6.74 24.76
CA LEU A 6 14.45 7.33 24.65
C LEU A 6 14.09 7.75 23.21
N ALA A 7 15.04 8.27 22.42
CA ALA A 7 14.71 8.80 21.09
C ALA A 7 14.15 7.74 20.13
N LEU A 8 14.63 6.50 20.21
CA LEU A 8 14.21 5.41 19.32
C LEU A 8 12.76 4.93 19.56
N PRO A 9 12.33 4.58 20.80
CA PRO A 9 10.93 4.22 21.05
C PRO A 9 9.98 5.38 20.73
N THR A 10 10.34 6.63 21.04
CA THR A 10 9.53 7.79 20.67
C THR A 10 9.39 7.95 19.16
N TYR A 11 10.44 7.65 18.40
CA TYR A 11 10.42 7.71 16.92
C TYR A 11 9.59 6.57 16.31
N ILE A 12 9.66 5.36 16.87
CA ILE A 12 8.81 4.22 16.47
C ILE A 12 7.34 4.55 16.74
N ILE A 13 7.02 5.12 17.90
CA ILE A 13 5.66 5.57 18.24
C ILE A 13 5.20 6.67 17.27
N LEU A 14 6.06 7.63 16.93
CA LEU A 14 5.74 8.69 15.97
C LEU A 14 5.47 8.14 14.56
N ILE A 15 6.26 7.18 14.07
CA ILE A 15 6.02 6.51 12.78
C ILE A 15 4.68 5.75 12.83
N SER A 16 4.40 5.03 13.92
CA SER A 16 3.13 4.32 14.10
C SER A 16 1.93 5.27 14.15
N VAL A 17 2.06 6.43 14.80
CA VAL A 17 1.01 7.46 14.88
C VAL A 17 0.80 8.16 13.53
N VAL A 18 1.88 8.49 12.82
CA VAL A 18 1.78 9.17 11.51
C VAL A 18 1.19 8.23 10.45
N PHE A 19 1.64 6.98 10.37
CA PHE A 19 1.02 5.99 9.49
C PHE A 19 -0.41 5.62 9.92
N GLY A 20 -0.68 5.57 11.24
CA GLY A 20 -2.00 5.31 11.76
C GLY A 20 -3.01 6.42 11.43
N SER A 21 -2.61 7.68 11.54
CA SER A 21 -3.48 8.84 11.32
C SER A 21 -3.97 8.98 9.87
N TYR A 22 -3.12 8.70 8.86
CA TYR A 22 -3.54 8.75 7.45
C TYR A 22 -4.56 7.65 7.12
N SER A 23 -4.37 6.44 7.67
CA SER A 23 -5.33 5.33 7.52
C SER A 23 -6.63 5.59 8.28
N VAL A 24 -6.58 6.23 9.47
CA VAL A 24 -7.79 6.61 10.23
C VAL A 24 -8.59 7.68 9.50
N LEU A 25 -7.94 8.67 8.87
CA LEU A 25 -8.63 9.68 8.06
C LEU A 25 -9.33 9.07 6.84
N ARG A 26 -8.73 8.06 6.19
CA ARG A 26 -9.42 7.27 5.14
C ARG A 26 -10.52 6.37 5.70
N PHE A 27 -10.35 5.79 6.88
CA PHE A 27 -11.35 4.93 7.51
C PHE A 27 -12.61 5.69 7.94
N LEU A 28 -12.46 6.97 8.29
CA LEU A 28 -13.58 7.86 8.61
C LEU A 28 -14.30 8.40 7.36
N ASP A 29 -13.67 8.36 6.19
CA ASP A 29 -14.33 8.62 4.91
C ASP A 29 -15.04 7.32 4.45
N LEU A 30 -16.19 7.03 5.08
CA LEU A 30 -17.07 5.87 4.84
C LEU A 30 -17.67 5.81 3.42
N ARG A 31 -17.08 6.47 2.43
CA ARG A 31 -17.45 6.30 1.02
C ARG A 31 -16.88 4.97 0.54
N PHE A 32 -17.70 3.94 0.69
CA PHE A 32 -17.52 2.63 0.08
C PHE A 32 -17.33 2.76 -1.43
N TYR A 33 -16.09 2.91 -1.88
CA TYR A 33 -15.75 2.92 -3.29
C TYR A 33 -15.94 1.50 -3.84
N GLY A 34 -16.89 1.33 -4.76
CA GLY A 34 -17.18 0.08 -5.46
C GLY A 34 -16.09 -0.39 -6.44
N ASP A 35 -14.85 0.07 -6.28
CA ASP A 35 -13.72 -0.22 -7.18
C ASP A 35 -12.93 -1.47 -6.75
N ALA A 36 -13.26 -2.09 -5.62
CA ALA A 36 -12.70 -3.34 -5.10
C ALA A 36 -12.51 -4.47 -6.14
N PRO A 37 -13.47 -4.73 -7.07
CA PRO A 37 -13.28 -5.81 -8.04
C PRO A 37 -12.17 -5.51 -9.06
N THR A 38 -11.82 -4.24 -9.26
CA THR A 38 -10.99 -3.81 -10.38
C THR A 38 -9.53 -4.21 -10.21
N SER A 39 -8.99 -4.24 -9.00
CA SER A 39 -7.57 -4.53 -8.74
C SER A 39 -7.24 -6.03 -8.88
N ILE A 40 -8.12 -6.91 -8.39
CA ILE A 40 -7.96 -8.36 -8.53
C ILE A 40 -8.22 -8.80 -9.97
N LEU A 41 -9.31 -8.31 -10.58
CA LEU A 41 -9.59 -8.58 -11.99
C LEU A 41 -8.49 -8.00 -12.88
N ALA A 42 -7.88 -6.86 -12.53
CA ALA A 42 -6.74 -6.29 -13.24
C ALA A 42 -5.52 -7.22 -13.28
N ILE A 43 -5.20 -7.94 -12.19
CA ILE A 43 -4.08 -8.92 -12.17
C ILE A 43 -4.34 -10.03 -13.19
N CYS A 44 -5.58 -10.53 -13.23
CA CYS A 44 -6.00 -11.63 -14.09
C CYS A 44 -6.25 -11.21 -15.56
N GLN A 45 -6.71 -9.98 -15.80
CA GLN A 45 -7.06 -9.45 -17.12
C GLN A 45 -5.89 -8.72 -17.80
N TYR A 46 -4.69 -8.76 -17.21
CA TYR A 46 -3.46 -8.18 -17.73
C TYR A 46 -3.00 -8.93 -19.00
N PRO A 47 -3.25 -8.37 -20.21
CA PRO A 47 -2.58 -7.16 -20.67
C PRO A 47 -3.50 -6.04 -21.23
N HIS A 48 -4.83 -6.14 -21.09
CA HIS A 48 -5.76 -5.25 -21.82
C HIS A 48 -6.13 -3.95 -21.09
N HIS A 49 -5.89 -3.84 -19.78
CA HIS A 49 -6.15 -2.62 -19.03
C HIS A 49 -4.93 -1.69 -19.06
N LYS A 50 -4.99 -0.65 -19.90
CA LYS A 50 -4.01 0.45 -19.94
C LYS A 50 -3.93 1.29 -18.64
N GLY A 51 -4.63 0.89 -17.57
CA GLY A 51 -4.75 1.63 -16.31
C GLY A 51 -3.92 1.09 -15.14
N VAL A 52 -3.47 -0.16 -15.16
CA VAL A 52 -2.86 -0.80 -13.96
C VAL A 52 -1.43 -0.31 -13.70
N LEU A 53 -0.66 -0.02 -14.76
CA LEU A 53 0.62 0.70 -14.63
C LEU A 53 0.45 2.20 -14.40
N ASN A 54 -0.78 2.71 -14.48
CA ASN A 54 -1.05 4.14 -14.61
C ASN A 54 -1.54 4.77 -13.31
N VAL A 55 -1.70 4.01 -12.23
CA VAL A 55 -2.25 4.53 -10.96
C VAL A 55 -1.48 4.10 -9.70
N HIS A 56 -0.81 2.92 -9.66
CA HIS A 56 -0.01 2.50 -8.49
C HIS A 56 1.18 1.60 -8.85
N PHE A 57 2.31 1.74 -8.15
CA PHE A 57 3.54 0.97 -8.36
C PHE A 57 3.47 -0.36 -7.60
N SER A 58 2.74 -1.35 -8.15
CA SER A 58 2.52 -2.66 -7.50
C SER A 58 3.02 -3.85 -8.34
N TYR A 59 4.25 -3.77 -8.82
CA TYR A 59 4.87 -4.79 -9.68
C TYR A 59 4.95 -6.18 -9.04
N ALA A 60 5.10 -6.26 -7.72
CA ALA A 60 5.18 -7.54 -7.02
C ALA A 60 3.90 -8.37 -7.14
N LEU A 61 2.75 -7.76 -7.46
CA LEU A 61 1.52 -8.51 -7.72
C LEU A 61 1.59 -9.40 -8.96
N LEU A 62 2.51 -9.11 -9.89
CA LEU A 62 2.77 -9.98 -11.05
C LEU A 62 3.26 -11.37 -10.62
N LEU A 63 3.83 -11.51 -9.43
CA LEU A 63 4.19 -12.81 -8.85
C LEU A 63 2.98 -13.72 -8.61
N PHE A 64 1.78 -13.14 -8.46
CA PHE A 64 0.54 -13.89 -8.30
C PHE A 64 -0.15 -14.23 -9.63
N LYS A 65 0.34 -13.71 -10.76
CA LYS A 65 -0.23 -13.99 -12.09
C LYS A 65 -0.30 -15.49 -12.41
N PRO A 66 0.73 -16.32 -12.14
CA PRO A 66 0.66 -17.77 -12.37
C PRO A 66 -0.47 -18.44 -11.59
N LEU A 67 -0.76 -17.98 -10.36
CA LEU A 67 -1.85 -18.53 -9.54
C LEU A 67 -3.22 -18.23 -10.16
N CYS A 68 -3.40 -17.06 -10.76
CA CYS A 68 -4.64 -16.74 -11.46
C CYS A 68 -4.88 -17.63 -12.71
N MET A 69 -3.81 -18.13 -13.35
CA MET A 69 -3.95 -19.01 -14.52
C MET A 69 -4.41 -20.42 -14.15
N VAL A 70 -4.12 -20.87 -12.93
CA VAL A 70 -4.34 -22.25 -12.50
C VAL A 70 -5.55 -22.38 -11.57
N LEU A 71 -5.81 -21.38 -10.73
CA LEU A 71 -6.88 -21.43 -9.73
C LEU A 71 -8.20 -20.84 -10.27
N PRO A 72 -9.36 -21.42 -9.92
CA PRO A 72 -10.64 -20.76 -10.09
C PRO A 72 -10.67 -19.40 -9.39
N CYS A 73 -11.41 -18.42 -9.95
CA CYS A 73 -11.43 -17.04 -9.44
C CYS A 73 -11.71 -16.94 -7.94
N TRP A 74 -12.73 -17.65 -7.43
CA TRP A 74 -13.08 -17.63 -6.01
C TRP A 74 -11.93 -18.16 -5.11
N LEU A 75 -11.25 -19.22 -5.56
CA LEU A 75 -10.14 -19.83 -4.83
C LEU A 75 -8.89 -18.95 -4.88
N PHE A 76 -8.65 -18.27 -6.01
CA PHE A 76 -7.57 -17.29 -6.14
C PHE A 76 -7.76 -16.13 -5.15
N VAL A 77 -8.95 -15.55 -5.07
CA VAL A 77 -9.26 -14.47 -4.11
C VAL A 77 -9.08 -14.94 -2.67
N ALA A 78 -9.63 -16.13 -2.33
CA ALA A 78 -9.45 -16.71 -1.00
C ALA A 78 -7.98 -16.95 -0.67
N THR A 79 -7.19 -17.41 -1.64
CA THR A 79 -5.74 -17.62 -1.48
C THR A 79 -5.02 -16.30 -1.22
N LEU A 80 -5.32 -15.24 -1.98
CA LEU A 80 -4.74 -13.92 -1.73
C LEU A 80 -5.12 -13.38 -0.35
N ALA A 81 -6.39 -13.49 0.04
CA ALA A 81 -6.85 -13.04 1.35
C ALA A 81 -6.13 -13.79 2.49
N PHE A 82 -5.95 -15.11 2.33
CA PHE A 82 -5.18 -15.92 3.26
C PHE A 82 -3.72 -15.47 3.33
N LEU A 83 -3.06 -15.28 2.19
CA LEU A 83 -1.66 -14.84 2.13
C LEU A 83 -1.47 -13.43 2.73
N GLN A 84 -2.44 -12.54 2.55
CA GLN A 84 -2.48 -11.23 3.21
C GLN A 84 -2.55 -11.37 4.74
N GLY A 85 -3.40 -12.26 5.26
CA GLY A 85 -3.45 -12.58 6.68
C GLY A 85 -2.12 -13.14 7.22
N VAL A 86 -1.48 -14.05 6.46
CA VAL A 86 -0.15 -14.57 6.79
C VAL A 86 0.89 -13.46 6.80
N GLY A 87 0.87 -12.56 5.81
CA GLY A 87 1.77 -11.40 5.74
C GLY A 87 1.68 -10.52 6.97
N LEU A 88 0.45 -10.20 7.42
CA LEU A 88 0.23 -9.42 8.64
C LEU A 88 0.69 -10.15 9.90
N GLY A 89 0.45 -11.46 9.99
CA GLY A 89 0.95 -12.28 11.09
C GLY A 89 2.48 -12.28 11.18
N LEU A 90 3.16 -12.42 10.04
CA LEU A 90 4.61 -12.35 9.96
C LEU A 90 5.15 -10.96 10.31
N ALA A 91 4.48 -9.89 9.88
CA ALA A 91 4.83 -8.52 10.25
C ALA A 91 4.71 -8.31 11.77
N THR A 92 3.60 -8.76 12.36
CA THR A 92 3.36 -8.71 13.81
C THR A 92 4.44 -9.45 14.60
N TYR A 93 4.83 -10.63 14.13
CA TYR A 93 5.93 -11.39 14.74
C TYR A 93 7.27 -10.67 14.61
N ALA A 94 7.56 -10.06 13.46
CA ALA A 94 8.78 -9.28 13.27
C ALA A 94 8.84 -8.05 14.20
N VAL A 95 7.69 -7.39 14.44
CA VAL A 95 7.56 -6.31 15.43
C VAL A 95 7.82 -6.83 16.83
N TYR A 96 7.26 -7.98 17.22
CA TYR A 96 7.56 -8.63 18.50
C TYR A 96 9.06 -8.89 18.68
N ALA A 97 9.71 -9.49 17.67
CA ALA A 97 11.13 -9.81 17.71
C ALA A 97 11.99 -8.54 17.89
N LEU A 98 11.71 -7.51 17.09
CA LEU A 98 12.38 -6.21 17.22
C LEU A 98 12.16 -5.60 18.61
N ALA A 99 10.92 -5.55 19.09
CA ALA A 99 10.60 -4.97 20.40
C ALA A 99 11.26 -5.76 21.55
N ARG A 100 11.35 -7.09 21.44
CA ARG A 100 12.02 -7.94 22.42
C ARG A 100 13.50 -7.59 22.55
N GLU A 101 14.17 -7.36 21.44
CA GLU A 101 15.58 -7.01 21.40
C GLU A 101 15.83 -5.57 21.89
N LEU A 102 14.93 -4.64 21.59
CA LEU A 102 15.06 -3.24 22.02
C LEU A 102 14.69 -3.01 23.49
N LEU A 103 13.64 -3.68 24.00
CA LEU A 103 13.09 -3.46 25.33
C LEU A 103 13.65 -4.43 26.38
N GLY A 104 14.27 -5.53 25.95
CA GLY A 104 14.80 -6.56 26.85
C GLY A 104 13.73 -7.31 27.66
N SER A 105 12.44 -7.16 27.32
CA SER A 105 11.32 -7.76 28.04
C SER A 105 10.31 -8.36 27.07
N TRP A 106 10.02 -9.66 27.23
CA TRP A 106 9.05 -10.37 26.40
C TRP A 106 7.62 -9.86 26.61
N LYS A 107 7.27 -9.41 27.83
CA LYS A 107 5.94 -8.86 28.13
C LYS A 107 5.72 -7.54 27.40
N LEU A 108 6.69 -6.64 27.45
CA LEU A 108 6.59 -5.35 26.75
C LEU A 108 6.61 -5.54 25.23
N ALA A 109 7.41 -6.49 24.74
CA ALA A 109 7.41 -6.85 23.32
C ALA A 109 6.06 -7.39 22.86
N LEU A 110 5.42 -8.26 23.67
CA LEU A 110 4.10 -8.79 23.39
C LEU A 110 3.06 -7.66 23.34
N VAL A 111 3.08 -6.75 24.31
CA VAL A 111 2.19 -5.57 24.32
C VAL A 111 2.40 -4.72 23.07
N ALA A 112 3.65 -4.46 22.68
CA ALA A 112 3.95 -3.69 21.47
C ALA A 112 3.46 -4.38 20.18
N SER A 113 3.66 -5.70 20.06
CA SER A 113 3.17 -6.44 18.89
C SER A 113 1.65 -6.55 18.87
N LEU A 114 1.00 -6.70 20.02
CA LEU A 114 -0.46 -6.71 20.11
C LEU A 114 -1.03 -5.33 19.77
N ALA A 115 -0.42 -4.25 20.27
CA ALA A 115 -0.80 -2.88 19.91
C ALA A 115 -0.67 -2.62 18.40
N TYR A 116 0.37 -3.17 17.77
CA TYR A 116 0.52 -3.13 16.32
C TYR A 116 -0.58 -3.92 15.60
N ALA A 117 -0.82 -5.17 16.00
CA ALA A 117 -1.82 -6.04 15.37
C ALA A 117 -3.26 -5.52 15.52
N LEU A 118 -3.58 -4.97 16.70
CA LEU A 118 -4.90 -4.41 17.04
C LEU A 118 -5.09 -2.98 16.52
N HIS A 119 -4.09 -2.40 15.86
CA HIS A 119 -4.19 -1.05 15.34
C HIS A 119 -5.29 -1.00 14.24
N PRO A 120 -6.27 -0.07 14.29
CA PRO A 120 -7.39 -0.03 13.35
C PRO A 120 -6.98 -0.07 11.87
N ALA A 121 -5.88 0.59 11.52
CA ALA A 121 -5.31 0.54 10.17
C ALA A 121 -4.98 -0.88 9.68
N MET A 122 -4.46 -1.74 10.57
CA MET A 122 -4.14 -3.14 10.22
C MET A 122 -5.41 -3.95 9.97
N HIS A 123 -6.47 -3.69 10.73
CA HIS A 123 -7.79 -4.28 10.49
C HIS A 123 -8.41 -3.77 9.19
N GLY A 124 -8.26 -2.47 8.87
CA GLY A 124 -8.70 -1.89 7.60
C GLY A 124 -8.07 -2.58 6.39
N ILE A 125 -6.76 -2.84 6.45
CA ILE A 125 -6.02 -3.56 5.40
C ILE A 125 -6.61 -4.95 5.15
N VAL A 126 -7.04 -5.67 6.19
CA VAL A 126 -7.52 -7.05 6.08
C VAL A 126 -9.02 -7.14 5.74
N SER A 127 -9.81 -6.13 6.08
CA SER A 127 -11.28 -6.21 6.05
C SER A 127 -11.92 -5.82 4.72
N PHE A 128 -11.28 -4.96 3.93
CA PHE A 128 -11.95 -4.35 2.77
C PHE A 128 -11.59 -5.00 1.44
N ASP A 129 -10.30 -5.29 1.22
CA ASP A 129 -9.78 -5.76 -0.07
C ASP A 129 -8.40 -6.41 0.04
N ILE A 130 -7.94 -6.99 -1.07
CA ILE A 130 -6.54 -7.39 -1.22
C ILE A 130 -5.67 -6.15 -1.42
N HIS A 131 -4.89 -5.83 -0.40
CA HIS A 131 -3.98 -4.70 -0.34
C HIS A 131 -2.55 -5.16 -0.56
N PRO A 132 -1.87 -4.71 -1.64
CA PRO A 132 -0.46 -5.01 -1.88
C PRO A 132 0.43 -4.65 -0.69
N GLU A 133 0.05 -3.61 0.05
CA GLU A 133 0.71 -3.13 1.27
C GLU A 133 0.84 -4.23 2.32
N ALA A 134 -0.15 -5.12 2.46
CA ALA A 134 -0.13 -6.17 3.47
C ALA A 134 1.03 -7.16 3.29
N TYR A 135 1.40 -7.43 2.03
CA TYR A 135 2.54 -8.28 1.70
C TYR A 135 3.89 -7.55 1.89
N ALA A 136 3.88 -6.22 1.82
CA ALA A 136 5.05 -5.38 2.06
C ALA A 136 5.41 -5.31 3.56
N LEU A 137 4.40 -5.30 4.44
CA LEU A 137 4.57 -5.17 5.89
C LEU A 137 5.62 -6.10 6.52
N PRO A 138 5.65 -7.43 6.26
CA PRO A 138 6.67 -8.29 6.85
C PRO A 138 8.09 -7.94 6.39
N LEU A 139 8.25 -7.56 5.12
CA LEU A 139 9.54 -7.13 4.56
C LEU A 139 10.00 -5.82 5.22
N ILE A 140 9.06 -4.89 5.40
CA ILE A 140 9.32 -3.62 6.09
C ILE A 140 9.74 -3.89 7.54
N ALA A 141 8.96 -4.65 8.30
CA ALA A 141 9.24 -4.91 9.71
C ALA A 141 10.59 -5.63 9.92
N LEU A 142 10.89 -6.64 9.10
CA LEU A 142 12.20 -7.32 9.13
C LEU A 142 13.34 -6.42 8.66
N GLY A 143 13.11 -5.62 7.62
CA GLY A 143 14.08 -4.66 7.10
C GLY A 143 14.48 -3.63 8.16
N VAL A 144 13.49 -3.03 8.81
CA VAL A 144 13.66 -2.11 9.95
C VAL A 144 14.44 -2.82 11.06
N ARG A 145 14.08 -4.06 11.41
CA ARG A 145 14.79 -4.83 12.45
C ARG A 145 16.29 -4.95 12.15
N TYR A 146 16.65 -5.40 10.95
CA TYR A 146 18.07 -5.53 10.55
C TYR A 146 18.81 -4.19 10.55
N LEU A 147 18.14 -3.11 10.16
CA LEU A 147 18.73 -1.78 10.09
C LEU A 147 18.92 -1.14 11.46
N VAL A 148 17.95 -1.30 12.36
CA VAL A 148 17.96 -0.72 13.71
C VAL A 148 18.96 -1.43 14.60
N LEU A 149 18.99 -2.76 14.56
CA LEU A 149 19.90 -3.57 15.38
C LEU A 149 21.31 -3.70 14.81
N ASP A 150 21.51 -3.22 13.58
CA ASP A 150 22.78 -3.28 12.84
C ASP A 150 23.37 -4.69 12.69
N THR A 151 22.53 -5.71 12.69
CA THR A 151 22.96 -7.11 12.56
C THR A 151 23.34 -7.49 11.13
N SER A 152 22.62 -6.95 10.14
CA SER A 152 22.93 -7.14 8.71
C SER A 152 22.30 -6.03 7.85
N PRO A 153 22.94 -4.85 7.78
CA PRO A 153 22.33 -3.67 7.15
C PRO A 153 21.99 -3.88 5.67
N LEU A 154 22.82 -4.63 4.93
CA LEU A 154 22.58 -4.94 3.52
C LEU A 154 21.29 -5.77 3.33
N LYS A 155 21.05 -6.77 4.18
CA LYS A 155 19.79 -7.53 4.17
C LYS A 155 18.60 -6.62 4.49
N GLY A 156 18.78 -5.71 5.45
CA GLY A 156 17.77 -4.71 5.79
C GLY A 156 17.39 -3.84 4.58
N TYR A 157 18.38 -3.26 3.89
CA TYR A 157 18.14 -2.47 2.69
C TYR A 157 17.49 -3.27 1.56
N PHE A 158 17.96 -4.49 1.32
CA PHE A 158 17.40 -5.36 0.29
C PHE A 158 15.90 -5.64 0.54
N LEU A 159 15.52 -5.98 1.78
CA LEU A 159 14.12 -6.23 2.13
C LEU A 159 13.25 -4.98 1.96
N MET A 160 13.75 -3.80 2.34
CA MET A 160 13.00 -2.55 2.20
C MET A 160 12.83 -2.15 0.73
N ILE A 161 13.87 -2.30 -0.10
CA ILE A 161 13.77 -2.09 -1.55
C ILE A 161 12.77 -3.07 -2.17
N PHE A 162 12.81 -4.34 -1.74
CA PHE A 162 11.86 -5.34 -2.21
C PHE A 162 10.42 -5.00 -1.78
N ALA A 163 10.21 -4.40 -0.61
CA ALA A 163 8.91 -3.93 -0.16
C ALA A 163 8.33 -2.82 -1.05
N ILE A 164 9.18 -1.95 -1.62
CA ILE A 164 8.75 -0.89 -2.55
C ILE A 164 8.12 -1.48 -3.82
N LEU A 165 8.51 -2.69 -4.23
CA LEU A 165 7.89 -3.37 -5.38
C LEU A 165 6.41 -3.72 -5.15
N PHE A 166 5.98 -3.84 -3.90
CA PHE A 166 4.57 -4.06 -3.55
C PHE A 166 3.79 -2.75 -3.51
N LYS A 167 4.39 -1.71 -2.94
CA LYS A 167 3.80 -0.37 -2.90
C LYS A 167 4.87 0.72 -2.80
N GLU A 168 4.76 1.75 -3.61
CA GLU A 168 5.62 2.93 -3.59
C GLU A 168 5.70 3.61 -2.22
N THR A 169 4.59 3.62 -1.47
CA THR A 169 4.52 4.23 -0.14
C THR A 169 5.39 3.50 0.90
N ALA A 170 5.82 2.26 0.63
CA ALA A 170 6.80 1.54 1.45
C ALA A 170 8.19 2.19 1.41
N ALA A 171 8.42 3.17 0.53
CA ALA A 171 9.65 3.96 0.55
C ALA A 171 9.74 4.90 1.75
N PHE A 172 8.62 5.42 2.27
CA PHE A 172 8.65 6.38 3.38
C PHE A 172 9.26 5.78 4.67
N PRO A 173 8.89 4.55 5.10
CA PRO A 173 9.56 3.89 6.21
C PRO A 173 11.07 3.70 5.98
N LEU A 174 11.49 3.39 4.75
CA LEU A 174 12.91 3.29 4.40
C LEU A 174 13.62 4.63 4.58
N LEU A 175 13.08 5.70 4.00
CA LEU A 175 13.61 7.06 4.14
C LEU A 175 13.75 7.45 5.63
N GLY A 176 12.71 7.21 6.43
CA GLY A 176 12.72 7.50 7.86
C GLY A 176 13.83 6.76 8.62
N VAL A 177 13.99 5.45 8.39
CA VAL A 177 15.05 4.66 9.04
C VAL A 177 16.44 5.07 8.56
N MET A 178 16.60 5.42 7.28
CA MET A 178 17.88 5.89 6.76
C MET A 178 18.29 7.23 7.38
N LEU A 179 17.37 8.20 7.43
CA LEU A 179 17.61 9.48 8.09
C LEU A 179 17.96 9.29 9.57
N TRP A 180 17.22 8.43 10.27
CA TRP A 180 17.53 8.08 11.66
C TRP A 180 18.94 7.47 11.80
N ARG A 181 19.34 6.56 10.92
CA ARG A 181 20.70 5.98 10.95
C ARG A 181 21.78 7.03 10.71
N VAL A 182 21.60 7.93 9.74
CA VAL A 182 22.54 9.02 9.46
C VAL A 182 22.65 9.96 10.67
N ALA A 183 21.52 10.33 11.27
CA ALA A 183 21.50 11.21 12.44
C ALA A 183 22.12 10.55 13.69
N THR A 184 21.97 9.24 13.87
CA THR A 184 22.43 8.55 15.09
C THR A 184 23.82 7.94 14.98
N LYS A 185 24.32 7.61 13.79
CA LYS A 185 25.64 7.00 13.63
C LYS A 185 26.67 8.05 13.19
N LYS A 186 27.73 8.24 14.00
CA LYS A 186 28.92 9.05 13.65
C LYS A 186 29.76 8.35 12.57
N VAL A 187 29.19 8.04 11.41
CA VAL A 187 29.88 7.24 10.39
C VAL A 187 30.05 8.07 9.14
N LYS A 188 31.13 8.86 9.12
CA LYS A 188 31.55 9.72 8.00
C LYS A 188 31.58 8.97 6.65
N HIS A 189 31.85 7.66 6.67
CA HIS A 189 32.02 6.82 5.47
C HIS A 189 30.76 6.07 5.00
N ASN A 190 29.67 6.07 5.78
CA ASN A 190 28.40 5.45 5.38
C ASN A 190 27.36 6.45 4.90
N VAL A 191 27.62 7.76 5.03
CA VAL A 191 26.75 8.81 4.51
C VAL A 191 26.69 8.73 2.99
N GLU A 192 27.81 8.49 2.32
CA GLU A 192 27.86 8.33 0.85
C GLU A 192 27.00 7.15 0.39
N LYS A 193 27.13 5.98 1.03
CA LYS A 193 26.30 4.80 0.69
C LYS A 193 24.83 5.02 0.99
N ALA A 194 24.51 5.67 2.11
CA ALA A 194 23.14 6.01 2.46
C ALA A 194 22.56 7.03 1.48
N PHE A 195 23.34 8.00 1.05
CA PHE A 195 22.96 9.01 0.07
C PHE A 195 22.78 8.41 -1.32
N VAL A 196 23.67 7.51 -1.75
CA VAL A 196 23.50 6.77 -3.01
C VAL A 196 22.23 5.92 -2.98
N LEU A 197 21.96 5.21 -1.88
CA LEU A 197 20.71 4.47 -1.74
C LEU A 197 19.49 5.40 -1.70
N LEU A 198 19.60 6.54 -1.03
CA LEU A 198 18.56 7.56 -0.96
C LEU A 198 18.25 8.07 -2.35
N VAL A 199 19.26 8.41 -3.15
CA VAL A 199 19.09 8.84 -4.55
C VAL A 199 18.50 7.72 -5.40
N LEU A 200 18.97 6.48 -5.24
CA LEU A 200 18.42 5.32 -5.96
C LEU A 200 16.96 5.04 -5.63
N VAL A 201 16.49 5.38 -4.43
CA VAL A 201 15.08 5.20 -4.02
C VAL A 201 14.25 6.44 -4.35
N ALA A 202 14.77 7.62 -4.06
CA ALA A 202 14.08 8.90 -4.25
C ALA A 202 13.96 9.25 -5.73
N ALA A 203 14.94 8.94 -6.58
CA ALA A 203 14.89 9.30 -8.00
C ALA A 203 13.76 8.57 -8.75
N PRO A 204 13.55 7.26 -8.60
CA PRO A 204 12.38 6.59 -9.19
C PRO A 204 11.05 7.11 -8.65
N LEU A 205 10.97 7.46 -7.36
CA LEU A 205 9.74 8.01 -6.76
C LEU A 205 9.46 9.43 -7.25
N LEU A 206 10.49 10.27 -7.35
CA LEU A 206 10.40 11.60 -7.96
C LEU A 206 10.01 11.49 -9.42
N LEU A 207 10.61 10.57 -10.17
CA LEU A 207 10.24 10.34 -11.56
C LEU A 207 8.79 9.86 -11.68
N ALA A 208 8.36 8.91 -10.85
CA ALA A 208 6.98 8.45 -10.81
C ALA A 208 6.02 9.59 -10.47
N LEU A 209 6.34 10.41 -9.47
CA LEU A 209 5.56 11.59 -9.09
C LEU A 209 5.49 12.62 -10.22
N ILE A 210 6.61 12.90 -10.90
CA ILE A 210 6.67 13.84 -12.03
C ILE A 210 5.83 13.31 -13.20
N LEU A 211 5.90 12.02 -13.49
CA LEU A 211 5.10 11.38 -14.53
C LEU A 211 3.61 11.42 -14.17
N GLU A 212 3.25 11.14 -12.92
CA GLU A 212 1.87 11.26 -12.44
C GLU A 212 1.36 12.70 -12.52
N LEU A 213 2.10 13.68 -12.02
CA LEU A 213 1.72 15.09 -12.10
C LEU A 213 1.58 15.56 -13.57
N GLY A 214 2.47 15.10 -14.45
CA GLY A 214 2.38 15.37 -15.89
C GLY A 214 1.15 14.72 -16.54
N LEU A 215 0.82 13.49 -16.16
CA LEU A 215 -0.38 12.79 -16.65
C LEU A 215 -1.67 13.39 -16.09
N VAL A 216 -1.68 13.82 -14.83
CA VAL A 216 -2.80 14.53 -14.21
C VAL A 216 -3.05 15.82 -14.97
N HIS A 217 -2.01 16.57 -15.34
CA HIS A 217 -2.18 17.79 -16.14
C HIS A 217 -2.82 17.52 -17.51
N LEU A 218 -2.40 16.45 -18.19
CA LEU A 218 -2.97 16.02 -19.48
C LEU A 218 -4.41 15.50 -19.35
N GLN A 219 -4.77 14.91 -18.22
CA GLN A 219 -6.14 14.48 -17.94
C GLN A 219 -7.03 15.67 -17.58
N PHE A 220 -6.54 16.64 -16.81
CA PHE A 220 -7.27 17.87 -16.51
C PHE A 220 -7.66 18.63 -17.77
N ASP A 221 -6.78 18.71 -18.78
CA ASP A 221 -7.11 19.35 -20.05
C ASP A 221 -8.23 18.61 -20.78
N ARG A 222 -8.23 17.27 -20.76
CA ARG A 222 -9.30 16.45 -21.34
C ARG A 222 -10.63 16.61 -20.58
N TRP A 223 -10.58 16.69 -19.26
CA TRP A 223 -11.75 16.92 -18.42
C TRP A 223 -12.29 18.35 -18.61
N ALA A 224 -11.43 19.36 -18.72
CA ALA A 224 -11.82 20.73 -19.03
C ALA A 224 -12.56 20.80 -20.38
N ILE A 225 -12.03 20.14 -21.42
CA ILE A 225 -12.70 20.03 -22.73
C ILE A 225 -14.02 19.24 -22.63
N PHE A 226 -14.08 18.20 -21.81
CA PHE A 226 -15.31 17.43 -21.58
C PHE A 226 -16.37 18.27 -20.85
N PHE A 227 -16.00 19.03 -19.83
CA PHE A 227 -16.89 19.92 -19.08
C PHE A 227 -17.33 21.13 -19.93
N GLU A 228 -16.46 21.68 -20.77
CA GLU A 228 -16.81 22.73 -21.74
C GLU A 228 -17.83 22.21 -22.76
N LYS A 229 -17.59 21.01 -23.34
CA LYS A 229 -18.57 20.36 -24.24
C LYS A 229 -19.86 19.94 -23.56
N SER A 230 -19.81 19.57 -22.28
CA SER A 230 -20.99 19.16 -21.51
C SER A 230 -21.80 20.38 -21.08
N SER A 231 -21.18 21.44 -20.59
CA SER A 231 -21.85 22.71 -20.24
C SER A 231 -22.49 23.38 -21.45
N ALA A 232 -21.86 23.33 -22.62
CA ALA A 232 -22.47 23.76 -23.88
C ALA A 232 -23.73 22.93 -24.25
N ARG A 233 -23.79 21.66 -23.82
CA ARG A 233 -24.94 20.77 -24.04
C ARG A 233 -26.02 20.88 -22.96
N PHE A 234 -25.68 21.39 -21.78
CA PHE A 234 -26.60 21.57 -20.65
C PHE A 234 -27.33 22.91 -20.64
N ASN A 235 -26.89 23.90 -21.42
CA ASN A 235 -27.64 25.15 -21.61
C ASN A 235 -28.96 24.97 -22.39
N ASP A 236 -29.20 23.81 -23.00
CA ASP A 236 -30.42 23.53 -23.77
C ASP A 236 -31.46 22.66 -23.04
N VAL A 237 -31.22 22.19 -21.81
CA VAL A 237 -32.13 21.20 -21.21
C VAL A 237 -32.41 21.47 -19.72
N LYS A 238 -33.62 21.99 -19.47
CA LYS A 238 -34.32 22.05 -18.16
C LYS A 238 -34.62 20.66 -17.58
N VAL A 239 -33.61 19.86 -17.22
CA VAL A 239 -33.84 18.55 -16.57
C VAL A 239 -33.04 18.47 -15.27
N GLN A 240 -33.60 19.08 -14.23
CA GLN A 240 -33.17 18.92 -12.84
C GLN A 240 -34.00 17.90 -12.03
N PHE A 241 -34.98 17.20 -12.63
CA PHE A 241 -35.95 16.42 -11.83
C PHE A 241 -35.98 14.89 -12.04
N LEU A 242 -35.20 14.30 -12.96
CA LEU A 242 -35.38 12.87 -13.30
C LEU A 242 -34.40 11.90 -12.58
N VAL A 243 -33.28 12.36 -12.03
CA VAL A 243 -32.24 11.47 -11.49
C VAL A 243 -32.51 11.04 -10.04
N VAL A 244 -33.29 11.81 -9.29
CA VAL A 244 -33.63 11.47 -7.88
C VAL A 244 -34.78 10.46 -7.79
N ALA A 245 -35.63 10.34 -8.83
CA ALA A 245 -36.77 9.41 -8.82
C ALA A 245 -36.43 7.98 -9.26
N LEU A 246 -35.28 7.75 -9.92
CA LEU A 246 -34.92 6.42 -10.46
C LEU A 246 -34.05 5.58 -9.51
N LEU A 247 -33.54 6.15 -8.41
CA LEU A 247 -32.72 5.41 -7.44
C LEU A 247 -33.51 4.77 -6.28
N SER A 248 -34.84 4.96 -6.24
CA SER A 248 -35.73 4.30 -5.26
C SER A 248 -36.25 2.93 -5.72
N VAL A 249 -35.79 2.41 -6.88
CA VAL A 249 -36.20 1.12 -7.44
C VAL A 249 -34.97 0.23 -7.65
N PHE A 250 -34.34 -0.24 -6.57
CA PHE A 250 -33.34 -1.33 -6.65
C PHE A 250 -33.94 -2.64 -6.13
N PRO A 251 -33.88 -3.74 -6.91
CA PRO A 251 -34.19 -5.08 -6.40
C PRO A 251 -32.94 -5.74 -5.77
N ARG A 252 -33.22 -6.71 -4.88
CA ARG A 252 -32.26 -7.59 -4.19
C ARG A 252 -31.19 -8.14 -5.12
N TRP A 253 -29.93 -8.00 -4.71
CA TRP A 253 -28.77 -8.57 -5.36
C TRP A 253 -28.59 -10.04 -4.93
N SER A 254 -28.54 -10.95 -5.91
CA SER A 254 -28.14 -12.36 -5.73
C SER A 254 -26.97 -12.65 -6.68
N PRO A 255 -25.81 -13.13 -6.19
CA PRO A 255 -24.64 -13.31 -7.07
C PRO A 255 -24.80 -14.60 -7.90
N THR A 256 -24.91 -14.46 -9.22
CA THR A 256 -24.68 -15.56 -10.15
C THR A 256 -23.17 -15.75 -10.38
N PRO A 257 -22.68 -17.01 -10.51
CA PRO A 257 -21.26 -17.28 -10.74
C PRO A 257 -20.88 -16.87 -12.17
N THR A 258 -20.34 -15.67 -12.34
CA THR A 258 -19.69 -15.28 -13.60
C THR A 258 -18.38 -16.04 -13.74
N ARG A 259 -18.31 -16.97 -14.71
CA ARG A 259 -17.02 -17.49 -15.18
C ARG A 259 -16.17 -16.32 -15.67
N CYS A 260 -14.90 -16.28 -15.27
CA CYS A 260 -13.89 -15.39 -15.85
C CYS A 260 -13.50 -15.85 -17.28
N SER A 261 -14.46 -16.15 -18.14
CA SER A 261 -14.22 -16.42 -19.54
C SER A 261 -14.40 -15.13 -20.31
N GLY A 262 -13.29 -14.46 -20.64
CA GLY A 262 -13.25 -13.61 -21.81
C GLY A 262 -13.41 -14.48 -23.05
N SER A 263 -14.64 -14.81 -23.43
CA SER A 263 -14.91 -15.49 -24.70
C SER A 263 -14.62 -14.52 -25.82
N ARG A 264 -13.45 -14.66 -26.44
CA ARG A 264 -13.19 -14.13 -27.78
C ARG A 264 -14.02 -14.96 -28.76
N THR A 265 -15.10 -14.38 -29.27
CA THR A 265 -15.55 -14.71 -30.61
C THR A 265 -14.77 -13.81 -31.56
N SER A 266 -13.94 -14.48 -32.38
CA SER A 266 -13.30 -14.09 -33.65
C SER A 266 -13.36 -12.62 -34.07
#